data_AF-A0A523YX65-F1
#
_entry.id   AF-A0A523YX65-F1
#
_cell.length_a   1.000
_cell.length_b   1.000
_cell.length_c   1.000
_cell.angle_alpha   90.00
_cell.angle_beta   90.00
_cell.angle_gamma   90.00
#
_symmetry.space_group_name_H-M   'P 1'
#
loop_
_entity.id
_entity.type
_entity.pdbx_description
1 polymer ?
#
loop_
_entity_poly.entity_id
_entity_poly.type
_entity_poly.pdbx_seq_one_letter_code
_entity_poly.pdbx_strand_id
1 'polypeptide(L)'
;MCLCMRMCGMCLCLRGRRSVKLHLPLPGNRSANHFEPGLYAYTQESEGGRAQIHLRIDQDGTGLLLINANRALHLNSTAARMAWLILEDLPETHALREIRKSFKVSSTQARRDFSAIQTQINELIQPDGACPVHDLAIDILPPFAAKPSAPYRMDLALTYRCNDNCPHCYNARSRDYPEMATDDWIDVIDILWDLGIPHICFTGGEATLRSDLPDLIAHAQSKGQITGLLSNGRRLADRSFLDRLLTAGLDHIQITLESHHEEVHDRMVATRGAFRQTVEGIQNCVDAGVYLMTNTTMLAENGPGIGETVDFLADLGVKTVGLNALIYAGKGATVGTGMLEADLEPLLEHVRAKTDRYGQRLIWYTPTQYCHFDPVQMELGVKACTAALYNMCVEPNGDVIPCQSFYEPLGHILRDPWDSIWNHERSIWLRERKYIPAACENCAVLSECGGGCPLTLMNRSDHEPIAYQNLVPHNT
;
A
#
# COMPACT_ATOMS: atom_id res chain seq x y z
N MET A 1 2.13 -1.61 -27.65
CA MET A 1 1.88 -2.46 -28.83
C MET A 1 2.78 -2.01 -30.00
N CYS A 2 3.78 -2.80 -30.42
CA CYS A 2 4.17 -2.99 -31.84
C CYS A 2 5.42 -3.88 -32.02
N LEU A 3 5.36 -4.67 -33.10
CA LEU A 3 6.36 -5.46 -33.82
C LEU A 3 6.82 -6.85 -33.32
N CYS A 4 6.61 -7.78 -34.24
CA CYS A 4 7.02 -9.17 -34.28
C CYS A 4 8.38 -9.28 -35.00
N MET A 5 9.32 -10.08 -34.47
CA MET A 5 10.39 -10.71 -35.26
C MET A 5 10.95 -11.95 -34.54
N ARG A 6 11.12 -13.05 -35.29
CA ARG A 6 11.82 -14.29 -34.92
C ARG A 6 13.20 -14.29 -35.59
N MET A 7 14.27 -14.67 -34.88
CA MET A 7 15.20 -15.73 -35.31
C MET A 7 16.33 -16.08 -34.32
N CYS A 8 16.58 -17.38 -34.26
CA CYS A 8 17.73 -18.19 -33.78
C CYS A 8 19.09 -17.55 -33.45
N GLY A 9 19.63 -17.98 -32.30
CA GLY A 9 20.95 -18.63 -32.20
C GLY A 9 22.16 -17.81 -31.75
N MET A 10 22.66 -18.04 -30.53
CA MET A 10 24.03 -18.52 -30.22
C MET A 10 24.39 -18.32 -28.74
N CYS A 11 25.14 -19.30 -28.22
CA CYS A 11 25.75 -19.34 -26.89
C CYS A 11 26.54 -18.08 -26.53
N LEU A 12 26.39 -17.62 -25.29
CA LEU A 12 27.49 -17.08 -24.51
C LEU A 12 27.34 -17.47 -23.04
N CYS A 13 28.30 -18.28 -22.61
CA CYS A 13 28.51 -18.69 -21.24
C CYS A 13 29.23 -17.54 -20.51
N LEU A 14 28.58 -16.89 -19.55
CA LEU A 14 29.24 -16.03 -18.59
C LEU A 14 28.81 -16.42 -17.18
N ARG A 15 29.67 -17.23 -16.54
CA ARG A 15 29.70 -17.40 -15.10
C ARG A 15 30.09 -16.06 -14.47
N GLY A 16 29.11 -15.34 -13.94
CA GLY A 16 29.31 -14.30 -12.95
C GLY A 16 28.60 -14.70 -11.68
N ARG A 17 29.30 -15.30 -10.72
CA ARG A 17 28.81 -15.40 -9.34
C ARG A 17 28.74 -13.97 -8.80
N ARG A 18 27.57 -13.33 -8.88
CA ARG A 18 27.29 -12.11 -8.12
C ARG A 18 27.08 -12.55 -6.68
N SER A 19 28.04 -12.23 -5.81
CA SER A 19 27.87 -12.39 -4.37
C SER A 19 26.88 -11.33 -3.90
N VAL A 20 25.63 -11.74 -3.74
CA VAL A 20 24.65 -11.00 -2.95
C VAL A 20 25.06 -11.16 -1.48
N LYS A 21 25.28 -10.07 -0.76
CA LYS A 21 25.42 -10.11 0.69
C LYS A 21 24.02 -9.96 1.29
N LEU A 22 23.36 -11.07 1.62
CA LEU A 22 22.23 -11.02 2.55
C LEU A 22 22.78 -10.58 3.91
N HIS A 23 22.33 -9.44 4.41
CA HIS A 23 22.61 -9.06 5.80
C HIS A 23 21.60 -9.76 6.71
N LEU A 24 22.15 -10.28 7.82
CA LEU A 24 21.51 -11.09 8.85
C LEU A 24 20.14 -10.56 9.29
N PRO A 25 19.25 -11.45 9.80
CA PRO A 25 17.96 -11.09 10.36
C PRO A 25 18.11 -9.94 11.36
N LEU A 26 17.16 -8.99 11.31
CA LEU A 26 17.09 -7.89 12.28
C LEU A 26 17.08 -8.47 13.71
N PRO A 27 17.71 -7.79 14.69
CA PRO A 27 17.91 -8.35 16.00
C PRO A 27 16.57 -8.39 16.76
N GLY A 28 15.86 -9.53 16.67
CA GLY A 28 14.69 -9.75 17.52
C GLY A 28 13.55 -10.61 16.97
N ASN A 29 13.76 -11.73 16.26
CA ASN A 29 12.81 -12.86 16.35
C ASN A 29 13.26 -14.16 15.67
N ARG A 30 13.13 -15.26 16.44
CA ARG A 30 13.19 -16.69 16.09
C ARG A 30 14.53 -17.25 15.60
N SER A 31 14.92 -18.40 16.14
CA SER A 31 16.19 -19.05 15.82
C SER A 31 16.30 -19.32 14.32
N ALA A 32 17.38 -18.88 13.69
CA ALA A 32 17.72 -19.01 12.26
C ALA A 32 17.87 -20.47 11.74
N ASN A 33 17.20 -21.44 12.36
CA ASN A 33 17.33 -22.87 12.07
C ASN A 33 16.00 -23.61 11.87
N HIS A 34 14.84 -22.98 12.05
CA HIS A 34 13.54 -23.66 11.98
C HIS A 34 12.49 -22.87 11.17
N PHE A 35 11.83 -23.58 10.25
CA PHE A 35 10.71 -23.07 9.47
C PHE A 35 9.42 -23.12 10.31
N GLU A 36 8.96 -21.97 10.78
CA GLU A 36 7.77 -21.84 11.63
C GLU A 36 6.81 -20.73 11.14
N PRO A 37 5.50 -20.80 11.47
CA PRO A 37 4.55 -19.73 11.17
C PRO A 37 4.91 -18.41 11.85
N GLY A 38 4.99 -17.32 11.10
CA GLY A 38 5.42 -16.01 11.59
C GLY A 38 5.86 -15.08 10.45
N LEU A 39 6.33 -13.89 10.82
CA LEU A 39 6.84 -12.90 9.88
C LEU A 39 8.36 -12.82 9.97
N TYR A 40 9.01 -12.94 8.81
CA TYR A 40 10.45 -12.86 8.65
C TYR A 40 10.77 -11.62 7.81
N ALA A 41 11.73 -10.81 8.25
CA ALA A 41 12.21 -9.64 7.51
C ALA A 41 13.66 -9.83 7.07
N TYR A 42 13.92 -9.48 5.81
CA TYR A 42 15.24 -9.53 5.19
C TYR A 42 15.52 -8.20 4.49
N THR A 43 16.80 -7.83 4.47
CA THR A 43 17.28 -6.71 3.67
C THR A 43 18.30 -7.22 2.67
N GLN A 44 18.13 -6.84 1.40
CA GLN A 44 19.08 -7.13 0.34
C GLN A 44 19.57 -5.84 -0.31
N GLU A 45 20.89 -5.68 -0.36
CA GLU A 45 21.54 -4.57 -1.08
C GLU A 45 22.04 -5.06 -2.44
N SER A 46 21.79 -4.26 -3.48
CA SER A 46 22.36 -4.46 -4.82
C SER A 46 22.86 -3.11 -5.37
N GLU A 47 23.59 -3.14 -6.50
CA GLU A 47 24.01 -1.92 -7.20
C GLU A 47 22.81 -1.03 -7.60
N GLY A 48 21.60 -1.61 -7.72
CA GLY A 48 20.36 -0.90 -8.05
C GLY A 48 19.57 -0.38 -6.85
N GLY A 49 20.00 -0.63 -5.61
CA GLY A 49 19.36 -0.13 -4.39
C GLY A 49 19.14 -1.19 -3.31
N ARG A 50 18.40 -0.79 -2.27
CA ARG A 50 18.04 -1.65 -1.14
C ARG A 50 16.62 -2.20 -1.34
N ALA A 51 16.46 -3.52 -1.19
CA ALA A 51 15.17 -4.20 -1.17
C ALA A 51 14.84 -4.66 0.26
N GLN A 52 13.67 -4.25 0.75
CA GLN A 52 13.05 -4.77 1.96
C GLN A 52 12.16 -5.96 1.59
N ILE A 53 12.35 -7.11 2.23
CA ILE A 53 11.64 -8.34 1.91
C ILE A 53 11.01 -8.88 3.18
N HIS A 54 9.71 -9.19 3.10
CA HIS A 54 8.97 -9.80 4.20
C HIS A 54 8.36 -11.10 3.74
N LEU A 55 8.66 -12.19 4.44
CA LEU A 55 8.02 -13.47 4.22
C LEU A 55 7.12 -13.76 5.41
N ARG A 56 5.81 -13.76 5.21
CA ARG A 56 4.84 -14.26 6.19
C ARG A 56 4.59 -15.72 5.91
N ILE A 57 4.65 -16.55 6.94
CA ILE A 57 4.27 -17.96 6.92
C ILE A 57 3.04 -18.13 7.80
N ASP A 58 1.94 -18.61 7.21
CA ASP A 58 0.68 -18.86 7.89
C ASP A 58 0.68 -20.23 8.59
N GLN A 59 -0.30 -20.45 9.48
CA GLN A 59 -0.39 -21.67 10.29
C GLN A 59 -0.54 -22.96 9.47
N ASP A 60 -1.13 -22.86 8.28
CA ASP A 60 -1.26 -23.98 7.34
C ASP A 60 -0.01 -24.19 6.47
N GLY A 61 1.02 -23.37 6.67
CA GLY A 61 2.29 -23.38 5.96
C GLY A 61 2.30 -22.63 4.64
N THR A 62 1.16 -22.08 4.17
CA THR A 62 1.15 -21.14 3.04
C THR A 62 1.89 -19.85 3.41
N GLY A 63 2.23 -19.03 2.43
CA GLY A 63 2.98 -17.82 2.70
C GLY A 63 2.65 -16.64 1.81
N LEU A 64 3.08 -15.47 2.26
CA LEU A 64 3.01 -14.21 1.53
C LEU A 64 4.41 -13.61 1.50
N LEU A 65 4.98 -13.45 0.31
CA LEU A 65 6.23 -12.74 0.09
C LEU A 65 5.92 -11.32 -0.35
N LEU A 66 6.30 -10.34 0.46
CA LEU A 66 6.20 -8.91 0.16
C LEU A 66 7.59 -8.36 -0.12
N ILE A 67 7.72 -7.55 -1.17
CA ILE A 67 8.96 -6.88 -1.54
C ILE A 67 8.65 -5.38 -1.64
N ASN A 68 9.40 -4.57 -0.91
CA ASN A 68 9.30 -3.10 -0.85
C ASN A 68 7.87 -2.58 -0.58
N ALA A 69 7.05 -3.36 0.14
CA ALA A 69 5.61 -3.09 0.37
C ALA A 69 4.77 -2.87 -0.90
N ASN A 70 5.29 -3.18 -2.10
CA ASN A 70 4.62 -2.84 -3.36
C ASN A 70 4.48 -4.03 -4.34
N ARG A 71 5.15 -5.15 -4.06
CA ARG A 71 4.98 -6.44 -4.76
C ARG A 71 4.59 -7.48 -3.73
N ALA A 72 3.55 -8.27 -4.03
CA ALA A 72 3.04 -9.33 -3.16
C ALA A 72 2.93 -10.63 -3.96
N LEU A 73 3.45 -11.72 -3.41
CA LEU A 73 3.32 -13.05 -3.98
C LEU A 73 2.73 -14.01 -2.95
N HIS A 74 1.64 -14.66 -3.34
CA HIS A 74 1.06 -15.75 -2.57
C HIS A 74 1.77 -17.05 -2.89
N LEU A 75 2.26 -17.71 -1.86
CA LEU A 75 3.04 -18.93 -1.95
C LEU A 75 2.23 -20.08 -1.35
N ASN A 76 2.11 -21.18 -2.10
CA ASN A 76 1.69 -22.44 -1.50
C ASN A 76 2.75 -22.93 -0.49
N SER A 77 2.42 -23.95 0.31
CA SER A 77 3.31 -24.41 1.38
C SER A 77 4.69 -24.90 0.92
N THR A 78 4.79 -25.40 -0.30
CA THR A 78 6.07 -25.83 -0.88
C THR A 78 6.92 -24.62 -1.29
N ALA A 79 6.31 -23.68 -2.02
CA ALA A 79 6.98 -22.46 -2.45
C ALA A 79 7.38 -21.57 -1.27
N ALA A 80 6.55 -21.49 -0.23
CA ALA A 80 6.83 -20.72 0.99
C ALA A 80 8.08 -21.26 1.72
N ARG A 81 8.19 -22.60 1.84
CA ARG A 81 9.38 -23.22 2.44
C ARG A 81 10.64 -23.06 1.58
N MET A 82 10.51 -23.16 0.26
CA MET A 82 11.63 -22.90 -0.65
C MET A 82 12.08 -21.43 -0.56
N ALA A 83 11.13 -20.49 -0.53
CA ALA A 83 11.41 -19.06 -0.36
C ALA A 83 12.17 -18.78 0.94
N TRP A 84 11.72 -19.37 2.06
CA TRP A 84 12.44 -19.27 3.33
C TRP A 84 13.87 -19.80 3.22
N LEU A 85 14.07 -21.01 2.66
CA LEU A 85 15.41 -21.57 2.47
C LEU A 85 16.34 -20.69 1.61
N ILE A 86 15.78 -19.98 0.62
CA ILE A 86 16.53 -19.06 -0.25
C ILE A 86 16.89 -17.78 0.51
N LEU A 87 15.95 -17.21 1.26
CA LEU A 87 16.14 -15.97 2.02
C LEU A 87 16.99 -16.16 3.28
N GLU A 88 17.08 -17.37 3.84
CA GLU A 88 18.04 -17.71 4.90
C GLU A 88 19.47 -17.95 4.34
N ASP A 89 19.65 -17.89 3.01
CA ASP A 89 20.92 -18.15 2.32
C ASP A 89 21.60 -19.48 2.74
N LEU A 90 20.78 -20.52 2.98
CA LEU A 90 21.29 -21.81 3.41
C LEU A 90 22.03 -22.53 2.26
N PRO A 91 23.10 -23.31 2.55
CA PRO A 91 23.80 -24.06 1.51
C PRO A 91 22.85 -24.91 0.68
N GLU A 92 23.00 -24.89 -0.66
CA GLU A 92 22.10 -25.63 -1.56
C GLU A 92 21.97 -27.12 -1.16
N THR A 93 23.05 -27.75 -0.70
CA THR A 93 23.05 -29.14 -0.24
C THR A 93 22.19 -29.37 1.01
N HIS A 94 22.06 -28.37 1.87
CA HIS A 94 21.18 -28.36 3.03
C HIS A 94 19.72 -28.13 2.60
N ALA A 95 19.48 -27.10 1.79
CA ALA A 95 18.14 -26.78 1.27
C ALA A 95 17.52 -27.97 0.52
N LEU A 96 18.27 -28.62 -0.37
CA LEU A 96 17.80 -29.81 -1.10
C LEU A 96 17.51 -31.00 -0.18
N ARG A 97 18.26 -31.15 0.93
CA ARG A 97 18.01 -32.22 1.91
C ARG A 97 16.70 -31.97 2.65
N GLU A 98 16.48 -30.74 3.07
CA GLU A 98 15.24 -30.33 3.75
C GLU A 98 14.02 -30.49 2.84
N ILE A 99 14.09 -30.02 1.59
CA ILE A 99 13.00 -30.19 0.60
C ILE A 99 12.65 -31.68 0.40
N ARG A 100 13.66 -32.53 0.23
CA ARG A 100 13.44 -33.97 0.05
C ARG A 100 12.82 -34.61 1.28
N LYS A 101 13.26 -34.21 2.47
CA LYS A 101 12.74 -34.72 3.75
C LYS A 101 11.28 -34.31 3.97
N SER A 102 10.94 -33.06 3.67
CA SER A 102 9.59 -32.53 3.89
C SER A 102 8.57 -32.98 2.86
N PHE A 103 8.95 -33.06 1.59
CA PHE A 103 8.00 -33.30 0.49
C PHE A 103 8.12 -34.69 -0.16
N LYS A 104 9.05 -35.53 0.31
CA LYS A 104 9.27 -36.91 -0.18
C LYS A 104 9.49 -37.00 -1.70
N VAL A 105 10.27 -36.07 -2.26
CA VAL A 105 10.58 -36.00 -3.70
C VAL A 105 11.98 -36.53 -4.04
N SER A 106 12.22 -36.82 -5.33
CA SER A 106 13.55 -37.20 -5.83
C SER A 106 14.54 -36.03 -5.77
N SER A 107 15.83 -36.33 -5.75
CA SER A 107 16.86 -35.28 -5.72
C SER A 107 16.86 -34.41 -6.98
N THR A 108 16.52 -34.99 -8.14
CA THR A 108 16.42 -34.27 -9.40
C THR A 108 15.23 -33.30 -9.38
N GLN A 109 14.09 -33.77 -8.88
CA GLN A 109 12.88 -32.95 -8.73
C GLN A 109 13.13 -31.78 -7.76
N ALA A 110 13.66 -32.07 -6.57
CA ALA A 110 13.98 -31.04 -5.57
C ALA A 110 14.92 -29.95 -6.12
N ARG A 111 15.96 -30.34 -6.87
CA ARG A 111 16.91 -29.37 -7.45
C ARG A 111 16.27 -28.52 -8.52
N ARG A 112 15.45 -29.12 -9.39
CA ARG A 112 14.76 -28.38 -10.45
C ARG A 112 13.81 -27.34 -9.86
N ASP A 113 12.98 -27.73 -8.91
CA ASP A 113 11.98 -26.84 -8.33
C ASP A 113 12.63 -25.74 -7.48
N PHE A 114 13.63 -26.09 -6.67
CA PHE A 114 14.38 -25.10 -5.87
C PHE A 114 15.08 -24.07 -6.75
N SER A 115 15.73 -24.51 -7.82
CA SER A 115 16.38 -23.59 -8.77
C SER A 115 15.36 -22.69 -9.48
N ALA A 116 14.17 -23.20 -9.82
CA ALA A 116 13.13 -22.42 -10.46
C ALA A 116 12.61 -21.30 -9.54
N ILE A 117 12.29 -21.64 -8.29
CA ILE A 117 11.84 -20.66 -7.29
C ILE A 117 12.96 -19.66 -6.96
N GLN A 118 14.21 -20.12 -6.85
CA GLN A 118 15.35 -19.24 -6.59
C GLN A 118 15.55 -18.19 -7.69
N THR A 119 15.45 -18.60 -8.95
CA THR A 119 15.51 -17.65 -10.07
C THR A 119 14.36 -16.64 -10.00
N GLN A 120 13.13 -17.12 -9.80
CA GLN A 120 11.95 -16.24 -9.69
C GLN A 120 12.09 -15.22 -8.56
N ILE A 121 12.42 -15.66 -7.35
CA ILE A 121 12.58 -14.77 -6.20
C ILE A 121 13.70 -13.76 -6.42
N ASN A 122 14.85 -14.20 -6.94
CA ASN A 122 15.97 -13.30 -7.21
C ASN A 122 15.64 -12.23 -8.25
N GLU A 123 14.88 -12.57 -9.29
CA GLU A 123 14.41 -11.62 -10.28
C GLU A 123 13.40 -10.64 -9.68
N LEU A 124 12.46 -11.10 -8.85
CA LEU A 124 11.46 -10.28 -8.19
C LEU A 124 12.04 -9.27 -7.20
N ILE A 125 13.15 -9.63 -6.55
CA ILE A 125 13.84 -8.76 -5.59
C ILE A 125 14.61 -7.64 -6.32
N GLN A 126 15.03 -7.83 -7.57
CA GLN A 126 15.70 -6.77 -8.30
C GLN A 126 14.76 -5.57 -8.50
N PRO A 127 15.22 -4.33 -8.25
CA PRO A 127 14.45 -3.11 -8.49
C PRO A 127 13.94 -3.04 -9.94
N ASP A 128 14.83 -3.35 -10.89
CA ASP A 128 14.60 -3.40 -12.34
C ASP A 128 14.20 -4.80 -12.83
N GLY A 129 13.81 -5.66 -11.88
CA GLY A 129 13.51 -7.06 -12.10
C GLY A 129 12.42 -7.32 -13.13
N ALA A 130 12.49 -8.50 -13.72
CA ALA A 130 11.57 -8.97 -14.74
C ALA A 130 10.11 -8.85 -14.27
N CYS A 131 9.20 -8.49 -15.18
CA CYS A 131 7.79 -8.40 -14.87
C CYS A 131 7.29 -9.78 -14.43
N PRO A 132 6.73 -9.95 -13.21
CA PRO A 132 6.32 -11.25 -12.68
C PRO A 132 5.33 -12.00 -13.58
N VAL A 133 4.65 -11.26 -14.44
CA VAL A 133 3.57 -11.72 -15.33
C VAL A 133 4.07 -12.09 -16.72
N HIS A 134 5.04 -11.34 -17.25
CA HIS A 134 5.50 -11.49 -18.63
C HIS A 134 6.78 -12.31 -18.74
N ASP A 135 7.63 -12.26 -17.71
CA ASP A 135 8.98 -12.84 -17.75
C ASP A 135 9.13 -14.07 -16.85
N LEU A 136 8.26 -14.19 -15.84
CA LEU A 136 8.21 -15.32 -14.93
C LEU A 136 6.86 -16.04 -15.11
N ALA A 137 6.86 -17.34 -15.36
CA ALA A 137 5.63 -18.14 -15.47
C ALA A 137 4.99 -18.36 -14.09
N ILE A 138 4.61 -17.27 -13.40
CA ILE A 138 3.97 -17.25 -12.09
C ILE A 138 2.46 -17.12 -12.31
N ASP A 139 1.69 -17.99 -11.66
CA ASP A 139 0.23 -17.91 -11.69
C ASP A 139 -0.24 -16.61 -11.04
N ILE A 140 -1.02 -15.82 -11.79
CA ILE A 140 -1.60 -14.58 -11.29
C ILE A 140 -2.89 -14.94 -10.58
N LEU A 141 -2.92 -14.77 -9.26
CA LEU A 141 -4.19 -14.78 -8.54
C LEU A 141 -5.00 -13.55 -8.97
N PRO A 142 -6.31 -13.69 -9.27
CA PRO A 142 -7.15 -12.53 -9.47
C PRO A 142 -7.04 -11.60 -8.26
N PRO A 143 -7.07 -10.27 -8.45
CA PRO A 143 -7.12 -9.32 -7.35
C PRO A 143 -8.21 -9.72 -6.35
N PHE A 144 -7.90 -9.67 -5.06
CA PHE A 144 -8.82 -10.00 -3.97
C PHE A 144 -9.25 -11.48 -3.88
N ALA A 145 -8.67 -12.40 -4.67
CA ALA A 145 -9.00 -13.82 -4.60
C ALA A 145 -8.45 -14.51 -3.34
N ALA A 146 -7.34 -14.02 -2.80
CA ALA A 146 -6.76 -14.55 -1.57
C ALA A 146 -7.38 -13.85 -0.35
N LYS A 147 -7.84 -14.65 0.63
CA LYS A 147 -8.19 -14.16 1.97
C LYS A 147 -6.93 -14.18 2.83
N PRO A 148 -6.32 -13.03 3.14
CA PRO A 148 -5.12 -13.02 3.97
C PRO A 148 -5.45 -13.41 5.41
N SER A 149 -4.48 -13.97 6.13
CA SER A 149 -4.56 -14.27 7.56
C SER A 149 -4.60 -13.01 8.44
N ALA A 150 -3.95 -11.95 7.99
CA ALA A 150 -3.95 -10.60 8.57
C ALA A 150 -3.73 -9.55 7.45
N PRO A 151 -4.08 -8.27 7.67
CA PRO A 151 -3.82 -7.17 6.74
C PRO A 151 -2.36 -7.13 6.28
N TYR A 152 -2.11 -6.57 5.11
CA TYR A 152 -0.75 -6.29 4.64
C TYR A 152 -0.21 -5.01 5.24
N ARG A 153 -1.11 -4.08 5.59
CA ARG A 153 -0.79 -2.78 6.16
C ARG A 153 -1.72 -2.44 7.33
N MET A 154 -1.20 -1.77 8.35
CA MET A 154 -2.00 -1.11 9.38
C MET A 154 -1.77 0.40 9.37
N ASP A 155 -2.84 1.18 9.40
CA ASP A 155 -2.79 2.62 9.59
C ASP A 155 -2.86 2.94 11.09
N LEU A 156 -1.91 3.72 11.60
CA LEU A 156 -1.88 4.12 13.01
C LEU A 156 -2.23 5.61 13.10
N ALA A 157 -3.50 5.90 13.38
CA ALA A 157 -3.94 7.26 13.64
C ALA A 157 -3.47 7.67 15.04
N LEU A 158 -2.29 8.27 15.14
CA LEU A 158 -1.63 8.52 16.43
C LEU A 158 -2.30 9.62 17.27
N THR A 159 -2.96 10.55 16.58
CA THR A 159 -3.62 11.73 17.14
C THR A 159 -4.64 12.23 16.12
N TYR A 160 -5.74 12.82 16.58
CA TYR A 160 -6.66 13.57 15.72
C TYR A 160 -6.50 15.10 15.82
N ARG A 161 -5.49 15.56 16.57
CA ARG A 161 -4.99 16.92 16.41
C ARG A 161 -4.46 17.09 14.97
N CYS A 162 -4.72 18.26 14.41
CA CYS A 162 -4.23 18.64 13.10
C CYS A 162 -4.00 20.15 13.09
N ASN A 163 -3.00 20.61 12.35
CA ASN A 163 -2.70 22.02 12.14
C ASN A 163 -3.42 22.61 10.91
N ASP A 164 -4.14 21.78 10.13
CA ASP A 164 -5.08 22.21 9.09
C ASP A 164 -6.54 22.08 9.54
N ASN A 165 -7.53 22.54 8.76
CA ASN A 165 -8.96 22.41 9.04
C ASN A 165 -9.83 22.14 7.80
N CYS A 166 -9.35 21.26 6.92
CA CYS A 166 -9.94 20.96 5.62
C CYS A 166 -11.46 20.70 5.71
N PRO A 167 -12.30 21.42 4.93
CA PRO A 167 -13.74 21.15 4.85
C PRO A 167 -14.07 19.77 4.27
N HIS A 168 -13.19 19.19 3.46
CA HIS A 168 -13.34 17.85 2.85
C HIS A 168 -12.72 16.73 3.68
N CYS A 169 -12.27 17.00 4.90
CA CYS A 169 -11.59 15.98 5.72
C CYS A 169 -12.52 14.78 5.98
N TYR A 170 -12.05 13.58 5.64
CA TYR A 170 -12.78 12.34 5.91
C TYR A 170 -12.82 12.04 7.41
N ASN A 171 -11.86 12.56 8.19
CA ASN A 171 -11.80 12.38 9.64
C ASN A 171 -13.05 12.94 10.33
N ALA A 172 -13.85 12.05 10.93
CA ALA A 172 -15.09 12.39 11.62
C ALA A 172 -14.90 12.67 13.13
N ARG A 173 -13.73 12.34 13.68
CA ARG A 173 -13.50 12.41 15.12
C ARG A 173 -13.12 13.82 15.56
N SER A 174 -13.37 14.11 16.84
CA SER A 174 -12.98 15.39 17.45
C SER A 174 -11.46 15.54 17.48
N ARG A 175 -10.96 16.78 17.52
CA ARG A 175 -9.52 17.04 17.74
C ARG A 175 -9.07 16.77 19.18
N ASP A 176 -10.03 16.73 20.11
CA ASP A 176 -9.82 16.40 21.53
C ASP A 176 -10.18 14.93 21.81
N TYR A 177 -9.87 14.05 20.87
CA TYR A 177 -10.13 12.62 21.01
C TYR A 177 -9.10 11.99 21.96
N PRO A 178 -9.47 10.98 22.78
CA PRO A 178 -8.52 10.32 23.69
C PRO A 178 -7.34 9.72 22.92
N GLU A 179 -6.12 9.92 23.43
CA GLU A 179 -4.89 9.42 22.82
C GLU A 179 -4.13 8.51 23.78
N MET A 180 -3.73 7.35 23.29
CA MET A 180 -2.85 6.41 23.97
C MET A 180 -1.46 7.02 24.21
N ALA A 181 -0.83 6.56 25.29
CA ALA A 181 0.53 6.93 25.64
C ALA A 181 1.54 6.31 24.65
N THR A 182 2.80 6.75 24.72
CA THR A 182 3.87 6.21 23.86
C THR A 182 4.05 4.70 24.07
N ASP A 183 4.05 4.25 25.33
CA ASP A 183 4.24 2.83 25.68
C ASP A 183 3.11 1.95 25.12
N ASP A 184 1.87 2.43 25.17
CA ASP A 184 0.72 1.74 24.56
C ASP A 184 0.90 1.61 23.03
N TRP A 185 1.42 2.64 22.36
CA TRP A 185 1.71 2.56 20.91
C TRP A 185 2.85 1.60 20.58
N ILE A 186 3.86 1.50 21.45
CA ILE A 186 4.94 0.51 21.34
C ILE A 186 4.34 -0.90 21.43
N ASP A 187 3.45 -1.15 22.39
CA ASP A 187 2.73 -2.43 22.51
C ASP A 187 1.88 -2.73 21.27
N VAL A 188 1.20 -1.73 20.71
CA VAL A 188 0.47 -1.88 19.44
C VAL A 188 1.40 -2.31 18.31
N ILE A 189 2.55 -1.65 18.14
CA ILE A 189 3.53 -1.97 17.10
C ILE A 189 4.02 -3.43 17.25
N ASP A 190 4.29 -3.86 18.48
CA ASP A 190 4.69 -5.23 18.79
C ASP A 190 3.60 -6.26 18.45
N ILE A 191 2.36 -6.00 18.83
CA ILE A 191 1.21 -6.86 18.48
C ILE A 191 1.08 -6.98 16.96
N LEU A 192 1.16 -5.87 16.22
CA LEU A 192 1.02 -5.89 14.76
C LEU A 192 2.13 -6.70 14.08
N TRP A 193 3.36 -6.61 14.58
CA TRP A 193 4.46 -7.45 14.10
C TRP A 193 4.19 -8.94 14.34
N ASP A 194 3.76 -9.30 15.55
CA ASP A 194 3.47 -10.68 15.93
C ASP A 194 2.28 -11.28 15.17
N LEU A 195 1.32 -10.44 14.76
CA LEU A 195 0.23 -10.78 13.85
C LEU A 195 0.66 -10.97 12.40
N GLY A 196 1.92 -10.65 12.07
CA GLY A 196 2.47 -10.73 10.73
C GLY A 196 1.99 -9.61 9.81
N ILE A 197 1.89 -8.39 10.35
CA ILE A 197 1.59 -7.17 9.59
C ILE A 197 2.91 -6.41 9.37
N PRO A 198 3.50 -6.48 8.16
CA PRO A 198 4.84 -5.96 7.90
C PRO A 198 4.89 -4.46 7.62
N HIS A 199 3.77 -3.83 7.27
CA HIS A 199 3.75 -2.42 6.88
C HIS A 199 2.85 -1.63 7.83
N ILE A 200 3.37 -0.53 8.37
CA ILE A 200 2.58 0.44 9.12
C ILE A 200 2.68 1.82 8.50
N CYS A 201 1.59 2.59 8.56
CA CYS A 201 1.58 4.00 8.18
C CYS A 201 1.11 4.86 9.35
N PHE A 202 1.96 5.77 9.82
CA PHE A 202 1.61 6.77 10.81
C PHE A 202 0.75 7.87 10.16
N THR A 203 -0.41 8.16 10.76
CA THR A 203 -1.45 9.04 10.21
C THR A 203 -2.30 9.65 11.34
N GLY A 204 -3.52 10.11 11.03
CA GLY A 204 -4.59 10.47 11.96
C GLY A 204 -5.27 11.77 11.55
N GLY A 205 -5.10 12.81 12.36
CA GLY A 205 -5.20 14.20 11.94
C GLY A 205 -3.87 14.57 11.29
N GLU A 206 -2.84 14.78 12.11
CA GLU A 206 -1.46 14.97 11.65
C GLU A 206 -0.47 14.31 12.63
N ALA A 207 0.07 13.15 12.23
CA ALA A 207 1.00 12.35 13.04
C ALA A 207 2.24 13.15 13.44
N THR A 208 2.70 14.05 12.56
CA THR A 208 3.88 14.86 12.85
C THR A 208 3.67 15.82 14.00
N LEU A 209 2.46 16.01 14.57
CA LEU A 209 2.28 16.82 15.79
C LEU A 209 2.72 16.12 17.07
N ARG A 210 2.95 14.80 17.03
CA ARG A 210 3.47 14.05 18.17
C ARG A 210 4.99 14.17 18.28
N SER A 211 5.50 14.38 19.49
CA SER A 211 6.93 14.51 19.74
C SER A 211 7.67 13.17 19.75
N ASP A 212 6.95 12.09 20.08
CA ASP A 212 7.44 10.71 20.15
C ASP A 212 7.38 9.95 18.81
N LEU A 213 6.93 10.60 17.72
CA LEU A 213 6.87 9.98 16.39
C LEU A 213 8.22 9.36 15.94
N PRO A 214 9.39 10.01 16.10
CA PRO A 214 10.68 9.39 15.77
C PRO A 214 10.95 8.11 16.56
N ASP A 215 10.55 8.04 17.84
CA ASP A 215 10.76 6.88 18.69
C ASP A 215 9.89 5.70 18.24
N LEU A 216 8.64 5.98 17.85
CA LEU A 216 7.72 4.97 17.31
C LEU A 216 8.20 4.41 15.95
N ILE A 217 8.74 5.27 15.08
CA ILE A 217 9.34 4.84 13.80
C ILE A 217 10.55 3.94 14.08
N ALA A 218 11.44 4.35 14.99
CA ALA A 218 12.62 3.58 15.35
C ALA A 218 12.26 2.21 15.94
N HIS A 219 11.23 2.14 16.80
CA HIS A 219 10.75 0.87 17.36
C HIS A 219 10.23 -0.06 16.26
N ALA A 220 9.34 0.43 15.39
CA ALA A 220 8.80 -0.36 14.27
C ALA A 220 9.91 -0.85 13.31
N GLN A 221 10.89 -0.01 13.01
CA GLN A 221 12.04 -0.39 12.20
C GLN A 221 12.92 -1.44 12.86
N SER A 222 13.11 -1.36 14.19
CA SER A 222 13.89 -2.36 14.92
C SER A 222 13.28 -3.77 14.85
N LYS A 223 11.95 -3.86 14.75
CA LYS A 223 11.19 -5.10 14.52
C LYS A 223 11.31 -5.59 13.07
N GLY A 224 11.59 -4.68 12.16
CA GLY A 224 11.61 -4.92 10.72
C GLY A 224 10.33 -4.55 10.00
N GLN A 225 9.46 -3.72 10.57
CA GLN A 225 8.31 -3.20 9.84
C GLN A 225 8.71 -2.08 8.89
N ILE A 226 8.11 -2.08 7.70
CA ILE A 226 8.17 -0.95 6.78
C ILE A 226 7.36 0.18 7.40
N THR A 227 7.95 1.38 7.46
CA THR A 227 7.32 2.54 8.08
C THR A 227 6.98 3.61 7.05
N GLY A 228 5.71 3.99 7.02
CA GLY A 228 5.19 5.07 6.19
C GLY A 228 4.67 6.24 7.01
N LEU A 229 4.70 7.43 6.45
CA LEU A 229 4.06 8.63 7.01
C LEU A 229 3.05 9.21 6.03
N LEU A 230 1.80 9.38 6.47
CA LEU A 230 0.79 10.19 5.77
C LEU A 230 0.71 11.55 6.46
N SER A 231 0.98 12.63 5.73
CA SER A 231 1.10 13.97 6.33
C SER A 231 0.63 15.07 5.39
N ASN A 232 0.24 16.22 5.94
CA ASN A 232 0.13 17.48 5.19
C ASN A 232 1.49 18.08 4.81
N GLY A 233 2.60 17.51 5.28
CA GLY A 233 3.97 17.88 4.92
C GLY A 233 4.50 19.16 5.57
N ARG A 234 3.66 19.92 6.29
CA ARG A 234 4.02 21.25 6.78
C ARG A 234 5.17 21.22 7.78
N ARG A 235 5.20 20.24 8.68
CA ARG A 235 6.30 20.08 9.67
C ARG A 235 7.60 19.60 9.01
N LEU A 236 7.53 19.03 7.81
CA LEU A 236 8.71 18.57 7.06
C LEU A 236 9.48 19.74 6.40
N ALA A 237 8.93 20.96 6.42
CA ALA A 237 9.68 22.17 6.11
C ALA A 237 10.85 22.41 7.08
N ASP A 238 10.74 21.93 8.33
CA ASP A 238 11.87 21.86 9.24
C ASP A 238 12.75 20.66 8.85
N ARG A 239 13.83 20.95 8.12
CA ARG A 239 14.77 19.94 7.64
C ARG A 239 15.34 19.08 8.78
N SER A 240 15.60 19.66 9.95
CA SER A 240 16.13 18.91 11.09
C SER A 240 15.13 17.90 11.65
N PHE A 241 13.83 18.19 11.54
CA PHE A 241 12.78 17.25 11.91
C PHE A 241 12.68 16.11 10.90
N LEU A 242 12.71 16.41 9.58
CA LEU A 242 12.75 15.38 8.55
C LEU A 242 13.96 14.43 8.75
N ASP A 243 15.16 14.99 8.93
CA ASP A 243 16.39 14.20 9.09
C ASP A 243 16.30 13.25 10.31
N ARG A 244 15.60 13.66 11.39
CA ARG A 244 15.32 12.78 12.55
C ARG A 244 14.40 11.62 12.19
N LEU A 245 13.36 11.84 11.40
CA LEU A 245 12.46 10.78 10.95
C LEU A 245 13.19 9.78 10.04
N LEU A 246 14.01 10.29 9.12
CA LEU A 246 14.82 9.44 8.23
C LEU A 246 15.87 8.64 9.00
N THR A 247 16.52 9.26 10.00
CA THR A 247 17.47 8.58 10.89
C THR A 247 16.80 7.51 11.74
N ALA A 248 15.54 7.74 12.17
CA ALA A 248 14.73 6.72 12.84
C ALA A 248 14.34 5.55 11.91
N GLY A 249 14.52 5.70 10.59
CA GLY A 249 14.28 4.66 9.60
C GLY A 249 12.95 4.79 8.85
N LEU A 250 12.38 6.00 8.75
CA LEU A 250 11.18 6.23 7.94
C LEU A 250 11.42 5.84 6.46
N ASP A 251 10.68 4.86 5.93
CA ASP A 251 10.91 4.33 4.58
C ASP A 251 10.27 5.18 3.48
N HIS A 252 9.05 5.67 3.73
CA HIS A 252 8.33 6.48 2.76
C HIS A 252 7.41 7.53 3.37
N ILE A 253 7.12 8.54 2.55
CA ILE A 253 6.26 9.65 2.92
C ILE A 253 5.24 9.88 1.81
N GLN A 254 3.98 10.01 2.20
CA GLN A 254 2.93 10.58 1.38
C GLN A 254 2.56 11.97 1.88
N ILE A 255 2.72 12.98 1.02
CA ILE A 255 2.36 14.38 1.33
C ILE A 255 1.11 14.79 0.54
N THR A 256 0.09 15.28 1.25
CA THR A 256 -1.08 15.86 0.59
C THR A 256 -0.76 17.25 0.05
N LEU A 257 -0.91 17.45 -1.26
CA LEU A 257 -0.83 18.76 -1.91
C LEU A 257 -2.09 18.96 -2.74
N GLU A 258 -2.91 19.95 -2.38
CA GLU A 258 -4.22 20.11 -3.04
C GLU A 258 -4.18 20.89 -4.36
N SER A 259 -3.15 21.72 -4.60
CA SER A 259 -3.02 22.50 -5.83
C SER A 259 -1.60 23.07 -5.94
N HIS A 260 -1.15 23.36 -7.16
CA HIS A 260 0.01 24.21 -7.42
C HIS A 260 -0.22 25.70 -7.09
N HIS A 261 -1.47 26.13 -6.98
CA HIS A 261 -1.82 27.50 -6.63
C HIS A 261 -1.94 27.66 -5.10
N GLU A 262 -1.10 28.52 -4.51
CA GLU A 262 -1.10 28.82 -3.07
C GLU A 262 -2.50 29.14 -2.53
N GLU A 263 -3.23 30.05 -3.20
CA GLU A 263 -4.56 30.47 -2.76
C GLU A 263 -5.61 29.34 -2.80
N VAL A 264 -5.49 28.40 -3.73
CA VAL A 264 -6.40 27.25 -3.83
C VAL A 264 -6.06 26.23 -2.75
N HIS A 265 -4.79 25.88 -2.60
CA HIS A 265 -4.33 24.95 -1.58
C HIS A 265 -4.71 25.44 -0.17
N ASP A 266 -4.33 26.67 0.19
CA ASP A 266 -4.58 27.24 1.53
C ASP A 266 -6.07 27.30 1.86
N ARG A 267 -6.92 27.60 0.86
CA ARG A 267 -8.38 27.61 1.02
C ARG A 267 -8.93 26.20 1.25
N MET A 268 -8.49 25.22 0.47
CA MET A 268 -8.93 23.82 0.60
C MET A 268 -8.53 23.23 1.96
N VAL A 269 -7.35 23.56 2.49
CA VAL A 269 -6.93 23.11 3.83
C VAL A 269 -7.36 24.06 4.96
N ALA A 270 -8.07 25.15 4.61
CA ALA A 270 -8.54 26.21 5.49
C ALA A 270 -7.45 26.79 6.41
N THR A 271 -6.21 26.91 5.89
CA THR A 271 -5.05 27.38 6.65
C THR A 271 -4.11 28.19 5.78
N ARG A 272 -3.94 29.47 6.12
CA ARG A 272 -3.04 30.38 5.39
C ARG A 272 -1.57 30.03 5.63
N GLY A 273 -0.77 30.04 4.56
CA GLY A 273 0.64 29.71 4.55
C GLY A 273 0.93 28.20 4.55
N ALA A 274 -0.10 27.35 4.50
CA ALA A 274 0.07 25.90 4.47
C ALA A 274 0.81 25.47 3.21
N PHE A 275 0.45 25.99 2.05
CA PHE A 275 1.07 25.69 0.76
C PHE A 275 2.60 25.85 0.81
N ARG A 276 3.09 26.98 1.31
CA ARG A 276 4.54 27.25 1.35
C ARG A 276 5.27 26.24 2.22
N GLN A 277 4.70 25.90 3.38
CA GLN A 277 5.28 24.91 4.28
C GLN A 277 5.22 23.49 3.66
N THR A 278 4.10 23.13 3.03
CA THR A 278 3.94 21.84 2.36
C THR A 278 4.90 21.69 1.18
N VAL A 279 5.04 22.72 0.33
CA VAL A 279 5.96 22.71 -0.81
C VAL A 279 7.42 22.65 -0.35
N GLU A 280 7.80 23.41 0.68
CA GLU A 280 9.14 23.29 1.28
C GLU A 280 9.39 21.89 1.85
N GLY A 281 8.38 21.29 2.50
CA GLY A 281 8.44 19.91 2.98
C GLY A 281 8.61 18.89 1.85
N ILE A 282 7.90 19.08 0.73
CA ILE A 282 8.05 18.27 -0.49
C ILE A 282 9.47 18.39 -1.03
N GLN A 283 9.98 19.62 -1.19
CA GLN A 283 11.33 19.85 -1.71
C GLN A 283 12.40 19.21 -0.82
N ASN A 284 12.29 19.36 0.51
CA ASN A 284 13.18 18.70 1.47
C ASN A 284 13.17 17.17 1.32
N CYS A 285 12.00 16.57 1.08
CA CYS A 285 11.88 15.13 0.86
C CYS A 285 12.51 14.69 -0.47
N VAL A 286 12.31 15.46 -1.55
CA VAL A 286 12.96 15.21 -2.84
C VAL A 286 14.48 15.28 -2.70
N ASP A 287 15.00 16.34 -2.07
CA ASP A 287 16.43 16.57 -1.87
C ASP A 287 17.08 15.49 -0.99
N ALA A 288 16.34 14.98 0.00
CA ALA A 288 16.79 13.89 0.86
C ALA A 288 16.77 12.51 0.15
N GLY A 289 16.09 12.38 -0.99
CA GLY A 289 15.99 11.13 -1.73
C GLY A 289 15.15 10.05 -1.06
N VAL A 290 14.31 10.40 -0.08
CA VAL A 290 13.34 9.46 0.51
C VAL A 290 12.29 9.07 -0.53
N TYR A 291 11.70 7.87 -0.42
CA TYR A 291 10.58 7.50 -1.28
C TYR A 291 9.39 8.41 -0.97
N LEU A 292 9.20 9.39 -1.84
CA LEU A 292 8.14 10.39 -1.74
C LEU A 292 7.04 10.11 -2.76
N MET A 293 5.82 10.23 -2.27
CA MET A 293 4.62 10.31 -3.08
C MET A 293 3.82 11.54 -2.66
N THR A 294 3.24 12.26 -3.61
CA THR A 294 2.20 13.24 -3.27
C THR A 294 0.82 12.63 -3.46
N ASN A 295 -0.18 13.18 -2.79
CA ASN A 295 -1.57 12.83 -3.01
C ASN A 295 -2.43 14.08 -3.12
N THR A 296 -3.33 14.13 -4.10
CA THR A 296 -4.26 15.27 -4.30
C THR A 296 -5.70 14.77 -4.22
N THR A 297 -6.53 15.38 -3.37
CA THR A 297 -7.96 15.10 -3.37
C THR A 297 -8.62 15.93 -4.47
N MET A 298 -9.14 15.28 -5.50
CA MET A 298 -9.78 15.96 -6.62
C MET A 298 -11.20 16.42 -6.23
N LEU A 299 -11.37 17.75 -6.20
CA LEU A 299 -12.62 18.46 -5.93
C LEU A 299 -12.90 19.47 -7.05
N ALA A 300 -14.12 20.01 -7.08
CA ALA A 300 -14.50 21.03 -8.06
C ALA A 300 -13.57 22.27 -8.06
N GLU A 301 -12.94 22.57 -6.92
CA GLU A 301 -12.08 23.74 -6.75
C GLU A 301 -10.69 23.61 -7.39
N ASN A 302 -10.11 22.40 -7.41
CA ASN A 302 -8.76 22.16 -7.94
C ASN A 302 -8.75 21.33 -9.22
N GLY A 303 -9.84 20.60 -9.51
CA GLY A 303 -9.99 19.74 -10.69
C GLY A 303 -9.60 20.43 -12.01
N PRO A 304 -10.06 21.66 -12.29
CA PRO A 304 -9.68 22.37 -13.52
C PRO A 304 -8.17 22.64 -13.66
N GLY A 305 -7.43 22.74 -12.55
CA GLY A 305 -5.99 23.03 -12.51
C GLY A 305 -5.13 21.80 -12.18
N ILE A 306 -5.67 20.59 -12.33
CA ILE A 306 -4.96 19.36 -11.93
C ILE A 306 -3.77 19.07 -12.84
N GLY A 307 -3.88 19.40 -14.14
CA GLY A 307 -2.79 19.21 -15.10
C GLY A 307 -1.56 20.06 -14.77
N GLU A 308 -1.78 21.32 -14.41
CA GLU A 308 -0.73 22.24 -13.96
C GLU A 308 -0.18 21.84 -12.60
N THR A 309 -1.00 21.21 -11.75
CA THR A 309 -0.54 20.62 -10.49
C THR A 309 0.43 19.47 -10.74
N VAL A 310 0.19 18.65 -11.77
CA VAL A 310 1.13 17.59 -12.19
C VAL A 310 2.43 18.18 -12.75
N ASP A 311 2.34 19.22 -13.60
CA ASP A 311 3.54 19.91 -14.11
C ASP A 311 4.39 20.46 -12.96
N PHE A 312 3.75 21.14 -12.01
CA PHE A 312 4.41 21.70 -10.84
C PHE A 312 5.11 20.63 -9.98
N LEU A 313 4.45 19.49 -9.76
CA LEU A 313 5.05 18.36 -9.05
C LEU A 313 6.24 17.76 -9.81
N ALA A 314 6.18 17.72 -11.14
CA ALA A 314 7.30 17.28 -11.98
C ALA A 314 8.48 18.25 -11.88
N ASP A 315 8.23 19.56 -11.90
CA ASP A 315 9.26 20.60 -11.73
C ASP A 315 9.95 20.52 -10.35
N LEU A 316 9.21 20.12 -9.30
CA LEU A 316 9.77 19.85 -7.98
C LEU A 316 10.56 18.53 -7.90
N GLY A 317 10.51 17.68 -8.93
CA GLY A 317 11.22 16.39 -8.96
C GLY A 317 10.44 15.22 -8.31
N VAL A 318 9.14 15.36 -8.07
CA VAL A 318 8.30 14.29 -7.52
C VAL A 318 8.13 13.16 -8.54
N LYS A 319 8.43 11.93 -8.13
CA LYS A 319 8.38 10.75 -9.03
C LYS A 319 7.04 10.00 -9.01
N THR A 320 6.27 10.11 -7.94
CA THR A 320 4.99 9.40 -7.78
C THR A 320 3.88 10.37 -7.40
N VAL A 321 2.84 10.42 -8.21
CA VAL A 321 1.67 11.30 -8.02
C VAL A 321 0.44 10.44 -7.75
N GLY A 322 -0.17 10.65 -6.60
CA GLY A 322 -1.41 10.04 -6.16
C GLY A 322 -2.59 10.97 -6.37
N LEU A 323 -3.70 10.40 -6.81
CA LEU A 323 -4.98 11.09 -6.91
C LEU A 323 -6.09 10.24 -6.28
N ASN A 324 -7.05 10.92 -5.65
CA ASN A 324 -8.28 10.31 -5.18
C ASN A 324 -9.46 11.27 -5.38
N ALA A 325 -10.65 10.72 -5.60
CA ALA A 325 -11.89 11.45 -5.43
C ALA A 325 -12.22 11.67 -3.94
N LEU A 326 -13.19 12.55 -3.68
CA LEU A 326 -13.71 12.81 -2.35
C LEU A 326 -14.15 11.53 -1.64
N ILE A 327 -13.71 11.35 -0.39
CA ILE A 327 -14.23 10.33 0.50
C ILE A 327 -15.43 10.90 1.24
N TYR A 328 -16.60 10.30 1.06
CA TYR A 328 -17.86 10.72 1.68
C TYR A 328 -17.94 10.22 3.13
N ALA A 329 -17.09 10.77 4.00
CA ALA A 329 -17.07 10.54 5.43
C ALA A 329 -16.68 11.83 6.17
N GLY A 330 -16.88 11.88 7.49
CA GLY A 330 -16.56 13.07 8.29
C GLY A 330 -17.21 14.33 7.71
N LYS A 331 -16.42 15.39 7.53
CA LYS A 331 -16.89 16.63 6.88
C LYS A 331 -17.07 16.46 5.37
N GLY A 332 -16.28 15.56 4.75
CA GLY A 332 -16.40 15.22 3.33
C GLY A 332 -17.77 14.66 2.92
N ALA A 333 -18.53 14.08 3.85
CA ALA A 333 -19.88 13.61 3.58
C ALA A 333 -20.87 14.73 3.18
N THR A 334 -20.66 15.96 3.66
CA THR A 334 -21.61 17.08 3.49
C THR A 334 -20.99 18.33 2.88
N VAL A 335 -19.71 18.31 2.51
CA VAL A 335 -18.98 19.48 1.97
C VAL A 335 -19.50 19.95 0.61
N GLY A 336 -20.09 19.05 -0.20
CA GLY A 336 -20.70 19.38 -1.49
C GLY A 336 -19.74 19.78 -2.61
N THR A 337 -18.42 19.60 -2.42
CA THR A 337 -17.37 19.96 -3.40
C THR A 337 -16.82 18.78 -4.20
N GLY A 338 -17.37 17.58 -4.01
CA GLY A 338 -16.97 16.38 -4.76
C GLY A 338 -17.27 16.50 -6.24
N MET A 339 -16.41 15.91 -7.08
CA MET A 339 -16.59 15.87 -8.53
C MET A 339 -17.56 14.76 -8.95
N LEU A 340 -18.19 14.92 -10.12
CA LEU A 340 -18.95 13.84 -10.75
C LEU A 340 -17.97 12.87 -11.43
N GLU A 341 -18.31 11.59 -11.47
CA GLU A 341 -17.46 10.56 -12.11
C GLU A 341 -17.24 10.85 -13.60
N ALA A 342 -18.26 11.39 -14.29
CA ALA A 342 -18.15 11.81 -15.69
C ALA A 342 -17.11 12.93 -15.91
N ASP A 343 -16.81 13.73 -14.88
CA ASP A 343 -15.79 14.77 -14.96
C ASP A 343 -14.38 14.24 -14.64
N LEU A 344 -14.28 13.06 -14.00
CA LEU A 344 -12.99 12.48 -13.61
C LEU A 344 -12.25 11.86 -14.80
N GLU A 345 -12.95 11.17 -15.69
CA GLU A 345 -12.33 10.44 -16.81
C GLU A 345 -11.51 11.35 -17.73
N PRO A 346 -12.04 12.47 -18.29
CA PRO A 346 -11.24 13.35 -19.15
C PRO A 346 -10.03 13.97 -18.41
N LEU A 347 -10.18 14.27 -17.11
CA LEU A 347 -9.10 14.83 -16.31
C LEU A 347 -8.01 13.79 -16.04
N LEU A 348 -8.37 12.54 -15.74
CA LEU A 348 -7.41 11.48 -15.49
C LEU A 348 -6.69 11.03 -16.76
N GLU A 349 -7.35 11.06 -17.92
CA GLU A 349 -6.65 10.89 -19.22
C GLU A 349 -5.60 11.98 -19.42
N HIS A 350 -5.97 13.23 -19.15
CA HIS A 350 -5.04 14.37 -19.26
C HIS A 350 -3.87 14.27 -18.29
N VAL A 351 -4.13 13.89 -17.03
CA VAL A 351 -3.11 13.67 -16.01
C VAL A 351 -2.18 12.53 -16.42
N ARG A 352 -2.71 11.39 -16.90
CA ARG A 352 -1.90 10.25 -17.36
C ARG A 352 -0.92 10.66 -18.46
N ALA A 353 -1.42 11.37 -19.47
CA ALA A 353 -0.57 11.86 -20.56
C ALA A 353 0.58 12.77 -20.06
N LYS A 354 0.32 13.60 -19.03
CA LYS A 354 1.36 14.43 -18.40
C LYS A 354 2.34 13.60 -17.57
N THR A 355 1.85 12.70 -16.72
CA THR A 355 2.74 11.86 -15.91
C THR A 355 3.64 10.99 -16.79
N ASP A 356 3.13 10.43 -17.89
CA ASP A 356 3.92 9.67 -18.86
C ASP A 356 5.01 10.54 -19.50
N ARG A 357 4.66 11.78 -19.89
CA ARG A 357 5.61 12.75 -20.45
C ARG A 357 6.77 13.05 -19.51
N TYR A 358 6.51 13.15 -18.21
CA TYR A 358 7.53 13.43 -17.19
C TYR A 358 8.19 12.16 -16.62
N GLY A 359 7.75 10.97 -17.02
CA GLY A 359 8.21 9.71 -16.43
C GLY A 359 7.81 9.54 -14.96
N GLN A 360 6.72 10.19 -14.53
CA GLN A 360 6.14 10.04 -13.21
C GLN A 360 5.21 8.83 -13.15
N ARG A 361 5.15 8.17 -12.00
CA ARG A 361 4.17 7.12 -11.73
C ARG A 361 2.86 7.73 -11.22
N LEU A 362 1.77 7.50 -11.94
CA LEU A 362 0.42 7.85 -11.50
C LEU A 362 -0.20 6.72 -10.66
N ILE A 363 -0.84 7.08 -9.55
CA ILE A 363 -1.60 6.15 -8.71
C ILE A 363 -2.99 6.73 -8.45
N TRP A 364 -4.03 6.01 -8.88
CA TRP A 364 -5.41 6.27 -8.48
C TRP A 364 -5.74 5.46 -7.21
N TYR A 365 -6.38 6.08 -6.22
CA TYR A 365 -6.73 5.41 -4.95
C TYR A 365 -8.20 5.03 -4.81
N THR A 366 -9.11 5.81 -5.40
CA THR A 366 -10.53 5.65 -5.11
C THR A 366 -11.08 4.36 -5.71
N PRO A 367 -11.70 3.48 -4.91
CA PRO A 367 -12.52 2.39 -5.43
C PRO A 367 -13.75 2.95 -6.15
N THR A 368 -13.95 2.56 -7.39
CA THR A 368 -15.07 3.03 -8.23
C THR A 368 -15.99 1.89 -8.60
N GLN A 369 -17.22 2.21 -8.98
CA GLN A 369 -18.10 1.24 -9.64
C GLN A 369 -17.73 1.21 -11.12
N TYR A 370 -17.24 0.08 -11.63
CA TYR A 370 -16.70 0.00 -13.00
C TYR A 370 -17.75 0.21 -14.09
N CYS A 371 -19.04 0.11 -13.78
CA CYS A 371 -20.11 0.54 -14.69
C CYS A 371 -20.21 2.07 -14.82
N HIS A 372 -19.64 2.85 -13.91
CA HIS A 372 -19.59 4.30 -14.03
C HIS A 372 -18.19 4.78 -14.41
N PHE A 373 -17.15 4.15 -13.85
CA PHE A 373 -15.76 4.48 -14.10
C PHE A 373 -14.88 3.25 -13.91
N ASP A 374 -14.34 2.71 -15.01
CA ASP A 374 -13.44 1.56 -15.02
C ASP A 374 -11.96 2.02 -15.05
N PRO A 375 -11.26 2.02 -13.90
CA PRO A 375 -9.85 2.43 -13.82
C PRO A 375 -8.92 1.48 -14.58
N VAL A 376 -9.34 0.25 -14.87
CA VAL A 376 -8.51 -0.72 -15.61
C VAL A 376 -8.43 -0.33 -17.07
N GLN A 377 -9.54 0.12 -17.67
CA GLN A 377 -9.55 0.65 -19.05
C GLN A 377 -8.65 1.89 -19.20
N MET A 378 -8.48 2.64 -18.12
CA MET A 378 -7.59 3.80 -18.06
C MET A 378 -6.14 3.46 -17.67
N GLU A 379 -5.80 2.17 -17.55
CA GLU A 379 -4.47 1.70 -17.11
C GLU A 379 -4.07 2.16 -15.69
N LEU A 380 -5.06 2.53 -14.85
CA LEU A 380 -4.86 2.93 -13.45
C LEU A 380 -4.82 1.74 -12.49
N GLY A 381 -5.01 0.53 -13.02
CA GLY A 381 -4.99 -0.74 -12.29
C GLY A 381 -6.31 -1.05 -11.59
N VAL A 382 -6.37 -2.21 -10.93
CA VAL A 382 -7.59 -2.66 -10.26
C VAL A 382 -7.81 -1.91 -8.94
N LYS A 383 -9.00 -1.33 -8.76
CA LYS A 383 -9.38 -0.55 -7.57
C LYS A 383 -10.70 -1.03 -6.99
N ALA A 384 -10.59 -1.81 -5.92
CA ALA A 384 -11.71 -2.15 -5.06
C ALA A 384 -11.42 -1.73 -3.62
N CYS A 385 -12.47 -1.71 -2.79
CA CYS A 385 -12.34 -1.46 -1.37
C CYS A 385 -11.45 -2.53 -0.71
N THR A 386 -10.45 -2.08 0.04
CA THR A 386 -9.51 -2.94 0.78
C THR A 386 -9.72 -2.92 2.29
N ALA A 387 -10.75 -2.23 2.77
CA ALA A 387 -11.09 -2.09 4.19
C ALA A 387 -11.36 -3.46 4.83
N ALA A 388 -10.78 -3.70 6.01
CA ALA A 388 -10.81 -4.99 6.70
C ALA A 388 -10.33 -6.18 5.84
N LEU A 389 -9.50 -5.93 4.82
CA LEU A 389 -8.90 -6.94 3.96
C LEU A 389 -7.39 -6.77 3.85
N TYR A 390 -6.93 -5.76 3.09
CA TYR A 390 -5.49 -5.49 2.95
C TYR A 390 -5.02 -4.41 3.91
N ASN A 391 -5.94 -3.57 4.39
CA ASN A 391 -5.64 -2.57 5.39
C ASN A 391 -6.77 -2.42 6.43
N MET A 392 -6.38 -1.95 7.60
CA MET A 392 -7.24 -1.52 8.72
C MET A 392 -6.60 -0.30 9.39
N CYS A 393 -7.27 0.31 10.36
CA CYS A 393 -6.71 1.43 11.11
C CYS A 393 -6.89 1.24 12.63
N VAL A 394 -5.87 1.59 13.41
CA VAL A 394 -5.95 1.77 14.86
C VAL A 394 -6.14 3.26 15.14
N GLU A 395 -7.21 3.62 15.85
CA GLU A 395 -7.53 4.98 16.28
C GLU A 395 -6.69 5.41 17.50
N PRO A 396 -6.63 6.71 17.83
CA PRO A 396 -5.79 7.19 18.92
C PRO A 396 -6.09 6.58 20.29
N ASN A 397 -7.32 6.14 20.52
CA ASN A 397 -7.76 5.51 21.77
C ASN A 397 -7.55 3.99 21.81
N GLY A 398 -7.02 3.38 20.74
CA GLY A 398 -6.80 1.93 20.63
C GLY A 398 -7.91 1.15 19.91
N ASP A 399 -9.00 1.80 19.52
CA ASP A 399 -10.05 1.14 18.73
C ASP A 399 -9.53 0.78 17.34
N VAL A 400 -9.84 -0.42 16.87
CA VAL A 400 -9.55 -0.87 15.51
C VAL A 400 -10.78 -0.64 14.64
N ILE A 401 -10.61 0.02 13.50
CA ILE A 401 -11.67 0.30 12.52
C ILE A 401 -11.32 -0.28 11.14
N PRO A 402 -12.32 -0.56 10.27
CA PRO A 402 -12.07 -1.21 8.98
C PRO A 402 -11.12 -0.45 8.04
N CYS A 403 -11.15 0.88 8.07
CA CYS A 403 -10.23 1.76 7.36
C CYS A 403 -10.29 3.17 7.99
N GLN A 404 -9.37 4.07 7.62
CA GLN A 404 -9.26 5.42 8.17
C GLN A 404 -10.53 6.29 8.07
N SER A 405 -11.52 5.89 7.27
CA SER A 405 -12.75 6.64 7.00
C SER A 405 -14.03 5.92 7.45
N PHE A 406 -13.93 4.71 8.02
CA PHE A 406 -15.08 3.91 8.45
C PHE A 406 -15.14 3.85 9.98
N TYR A 407 -15.90 4.74 10.61
CA TYR A 407 -15.82 5.04 12.06
C TYR A 407 -16.58 4.08 12.99
N GLU A 408 -16.68 2.80 12.64
CA GLU A 408 -17.29 1.73 13.44
C GLU A 408 -16.18 0.88 14.09
N PRO A 409 -16.00 0.95 15.42
CA PRO A 409 -15.04 0.13 16.14
C PRO A 409 -15.35 -1.37 16.00
N LEU A 410 -14.31 -2.16 15.77
CA LEU A 410 -14.34 -3.62 15.64
C LEU A 410 -13.83 -4.34 16.90
N GLY A 411 -13.31 -3.56 17.86
CA GLY A 411 -12.65 -3.99 19.09
C GLY A 411 -11.42 -3.12 19.37
N HIS A 412 -10.78 -3.35 20.51
CA HIS A 412 -9.65 -2.57 21.00
C HIS A 412 -8.36 -3.38 20.95
N ILE A 413 -7.33 -2.87 20.26
CA ILE A 413 -6.11 -3.64 19.89
C ILE A 413 -5.34 -4.21 21.10
N LEU A 414 -5.32 -3.50 22.24
CA LEU A 414 -4.62 -3.94 23.45
C LEU A 414 -5.45 -4.84 24.38
N ARG A 415 -6.76 -4.99 24.13
CA ARG A 415 -7.69 -5.59 25.10
C ARG A 415 -8.43 -6.79 24.53
N ASP A 416 -8.79 -6.71 23.26
CA ASP A 416 -9.61 -7.72 22.61
C ASP A 416 -8.74 -8.70 21.80
N PRO A 417 -9.08 -10.00 21.78
CA PRO A 417 -8.37 -10.96 20.97
C PRO A 417 -8.42 -10.58 19.48
N TRP A 418 -7.28 -10.62 18.79
CA TRP A 418 -7.20 -10.26 17.37
C TRP A 418 -8.21 -11.03 16.51
N ASP A 419 -8.42 -12.31 16.78
CA ASP A 419 -9.39 -13.13 16.03
C ASP A 419 -10.80 -12.54 16.06
N SER A 420 -11.21 -11.95 17.19
CA SER A 420 -12.52 -11.29 17.32
C SER A 420 -12.61 -9.99 16.50
N ILE A 421 -11.52 -9.23 16.42
CA ILE A 421 -11.42 -8.00 15.62
C ILE A 421 -11.39 -8.35 14.12
N TRP A 422 -10.53 -9.29 13.74
CA TRP A 422 -10.33 -9.71 12.36
C TRP A 422 -11.56 -10.39 11.78
N ASN A 423 -12.27 -11.18 12.59
CA ASN A 423 -13.51 -11.85 12.19
C ASN A 423 -14.78 -11.16 12.71
N HIS A 424 -14.68 -9.88 13.08
CA HIS A 424 -15.85 -9.07 13.43
C HIS A 424 -16.89 -9.12 12.30
N GLU A 425 -18.18 -9.10 12.64
CA GLU A 425 -19.26 -9.22 11.66
C GLU A 425 -19.16 -8.16 10.55
N ARG A 426 -18.77 -6.94 10.90
CA ARG A 426 -18.52 -5.84 9.97
C ARG A 426 -17.35 -6.11 9.04
N SER A 427 -16.26 -6.69 9.55
CA SER A 427 -15.09 -7.09 8.76
C SER A 427 -15.43 -8.19 7.77
N ILE A 428 -16.25 -9.16 8.16
CA ILE A 428 -16.77 -10.19 7.26
C ILE A 428 -17.69 -9.58 6.21
N TRP A 429 -18.62 -8.71 6.64
CA TRP A 429 -19.57 -8.04 5.75
C TRP A 429 -18.88 -7.19 4.67
N LEU A 430 -17.78 -6.50 5.01
CA LEU A 430 -16.96 -5.75 4.05
C LEU A 430 -16.20 -6.69 3.08
N ARG A 431 -15.52 -7.72 3.60
CA ARG A 431 -14.74 -8.67 2.78
C ARG A 431 -15.62 -9.46 1.80
N GLU A 432 -16.81 -9.84 2.25
CA GLU A 432 -17.82 -10.53 1.43
C GLU A 432 -18.63 -9.57 0.56
N ARG A 433 -18.36 -8.26 0.62
CA ARG A 433 -18.99 -7.22 -0.19
C ARG A 433 -20.52 -7.23 -0.10
N LYS A 434 -21.07 -7.47 1.09
CA LYS A 434 -22.52 -7.56 1.34
C LYS A 434 -23.29 -6.24 1.18
N TYR A 435 -22.58 -5.16 0.86
CA TYR A 435 -23.15 -3.83 0.59
C TYR A 435 -23.45 -3.59 -0.88
N ILE A 436 -23.02 -4.49 -1.77
CA ILE A 436 -23.19 -4.26 -3.19
C ILE A 436 -24.69 -4.23 -3.54
N PRO A 437 -25.08 -3.39 -4.50
CA PRO A 437 -26.45 -3.39 -4.98
C PRO A 437 -26.85 -4.71 -5.65
N ALA A 438 -28.14 -5.03 -5.65
CA ALA A 438 -28.68 -6.24 -6.28
C ALA A 438 -28.32 -6.36 -7.79
N ALA A 439 -28.22 -5.23 -8.50
CA ALA A 439 -27.81 -5.20 -9.90
C ALA A 439 -26.39 -5.76 -10.14
N CYS A 440 -25.55 -5.82 -9.10
CA CYS A 440 -24.19 -6.32 -9.18
C CYS A 440 -24.07 -7.84 -8.96
N GLU A 441 -25.10 -8.53 -8.46
CA GLU A 441 -25.02 -9.94 -8.04
C GLU A 441 -24.57 -10.89 -9.17
N ASN A 442 -24.96 -10.60 -10.42
CA ASN A 442 -24.59 -11.39 -11.60
C ASN A 442 -23.58 -10.66 -12.51
N CYS A 443 -22.89 -9.64 -12.00
CA CYS A 443 -21.94 -8.85 -12.79
C CYS A 443 -20.62 -9.62 -12.97
N ALA A 444 -20.21 -9.83 -14.22
CA ALA A 444 -19.02 -10.63 -14.56
C ALA A 444 -17.69 -10.03 -14.05
N VAL A 445 -17.64 -8.72 -13.83
CA VAL A 445 -16.43 -8.00 -13.37
C VAL A 445 -16.45 -7.69 -11.88
N LEU A 446 -17.43 -8.21 -11.12
CA LEU A 446 -17.59 -7.89 -9.70
C LEU A 446 -16.37 -8.28 -8.87
N SER A 447 -15.68 -9.38 -9.18
CA SER A 447 -14.47 -9.83 -8.48
C SER A 447 -13.39 -8.73 -8.46
N GLU A 448 -13.18 -8.06 -9.58
CA GLU A 448 -12.19 -6.98 -9.75
C GLU A 448 -12.71 -5.63 -9.26
N CYS A 449 -13.94 -5.26 -9.64
CA CYS A 449 -14.58 -3.97 -9.31
C CYS A 449 -14.88 -3.82 -7.81
N GLY A 450 -15.41 -4.88 -7.20
CA GLY A 450 -15.83 -4.88 -5.80
C GLY A 450 -16.95 -3.92 -5.42
N GLY A 451 -17.63 -3.32 -6.40
CA GLY A 451 -18.80 -2.47 -6.20
C GLY A 451 -18.48 -1.07 -5.68
N GLY A 452 -17.23 -0.61 -5.78
CA GLY A 452 -16.82 0.71 -5.31
C GLY A 452 -16.70 0.83 -3.79
N CYS A 453 -16.61 2.08 -3.30
CA CYS A 453 -16.48 2.37 -1.88
C CYS A 453 -17.83 2.22 -1.16
N PRO A 454 -17.92 1.43 -0.06
CA PRO A 454 -19.18 1.27 0.69
C PRO A 454 -19.70 2.58 1.28
N LEU A 455 -18.80 3.50 1.68
CA LEU A 455 -19.20 4.79 2.25
C LEU A 455 -19.89 5.68 1.21
N THR A 456 -19.44 5.62 -0.04
CA THR A 456 -20.10 6.32 -1.16
C THR A 456 -21.53 5.82 -1.36
N LEU A 457 -21.72 4.49 -1.32
CA LEU A 457 -23.03 3.87 -1.49
C LEU A 457 -23.98 4.11 -0.30
N MET A 458 -23.46 4.20 0.92
CA MET A 458 -24.26 4.48 2.11
C MET A 458 -24.69 5.95 2.20
N ASN A 459 -23.83 6.87 1.78
CA ASN A 459 -23.99 8.30 2.04
C ASN A 459 -24.49 9.10 0.83
N ARG A 460 -24.63 8.48 -0.35
CA ARG A 460 -25.18 9.14 -1.55
C ARG A 460 -26.40 8.39 -2.06
N SER A 461 -27.51 9.11 -2.16
CA SER A 461 -28.79 8.63 -2.71
C SER A 461 -28.81 8.47 -4.24
N ASP A 462 -27.83 9.05 -4.94
CA ASP A 462 -27.89 9.24 -6.39
C ASP A 462 -27.09 8.19 -7.18
N HIS A 463 -26.49 7.21 -6.50
CA HIS A 463 -25.69 6.14 -7.11
C HIS A 463 -26.50 4.86 -7.28
N GLU A 464 -27.56 4.92 -8.09
CA GLU A 464 -28.15 3.69 -8.61
C GLU A 464 -27.21 3.08 -9.66
N PRO A 465 -26.80 1.81 -9.49
CA PRO A 465 -25.88 1.15 -10.42
C PRO A 465 -26.49 0.99 -11.81
N ILE A 466 -25.74 1.33 -12.84
CA ILE A 466 -26.11 1.03 -14.23
C ILE A 466 -25.65 -0.40 -14.58
N ALA A 467 -26.47 -1.17 -15.29
CA ALA A 467 -26.08 -2.51 -15.74
C ALA A 467 -24.86 -2.43 -16.67
N TYR A 468 -23.75 -3.07 -16.28
CA TYR A 468 -22.46 -3.03 -17.00
C TYR A 468 -22.58 -3.41 -18.49
N GLN A 469 -23.51 -4.31 -18.84
CA GLN A 469 -23.78 -4.73 -20.21
C GLN A 469 -24.25 -3.59 -21.13
N ASN A 470 -24.80 -2.50 -20.58
CA ASN A 470 -25.28 -1.35 -21.35
C ASN A 470 -24.20 -0.31 -21.63
N LEU A 471 -22.99 -0.48 -21.10
CA LEU A 471 -21.88 0.50 -21.17
C LEU A 471 -20.71 0.02 -22.01
N VAL A 472 -20.60 -1.29 -22.26
CA VAL A 472 -19.60 -1.82 -23.19
C VAL A 472 -20.13 -1.63 -24.61
N PRO A 473 -19.53 -0.78 -25.45
CA PRO A 473 -19.91 -0.73 -26.85
C PRO A 473 -19.65 -2.11 -27.45
N HIS A 474 -20.69 -2.74 -28.00
CA HIS A 474 -20.53 -3.93 -28.81
C HIS A 474 -19.68 -3.58 -30.03
N ASN A 475 -18.37 -3.79 -29.95
CA ASN A 475 -17.52 -3.86 -31.13
C ASN A 475 -17.90 -5.14 -31.89
N THR A 476 -18.82 -5.01 -32.83
CA THR A 476 -18.99 -5.92 -33.97
C THR A 476 -18.13 -5.48 -35.13
#